data_AF-A0A8S9JDR7-F1
#
_entry.id   AF-A0A8S9JDR7-F1
#
_cell.length_a   1.000
_cell.length_b   1.000
_cell.length_c   1.000
_cell.angle_alpha   90.00
_cell.angle_beta   90.00
_cell.angle_gamma   90.00
#
_symmetry.space_group_name_H-M   'P 1'
#
loop_
_entity.id
_entity.type
_entity.pdbx_description
1 polymer ?
#
loop_
_entity_poly.entity_id
_entity_poly.type
_entity_poly.pdbx_seq_one_letter_code
_entity_poly.pdbx_strand_id
1 'polypeptide(L)'
;MNTHLKAVKLTLKGKNPVALDHLSVRGNNIRYYILPDSLNLETLLVEDTSRIKPKKPTAGKVPPGGRGRGRGRGRGRGGRGGR
;
A
#
# COMPACT_ATOMS: atom_id res chain seq x y z
N MET A 1 9.38 -0.96 -10.09
CA MET A 1 9.26 -2.42 -9.96
C MET A 1 10.49 -2.99 -9.25
N ASN A 2 10.52 -2.97 -7.91
CA ASN A 2 11.64 -3.56 -7.16
C ASN A 2 11.61 -5.07 -7.30
N THR A 3 12.78 -5.69 -7.45
CA THR A 3 12.88 -7.12 -7.76
C THR A 3 13.81 -7.80 -6.77
N HIS A 4 13.30 -8.87 -6.16
CA HIS A 4 14.03 -9.71 -5.21
C HIS A 4 14.30 -11.06 -5.86
N LEU A 5 15.56 -11.45 -5.95
CA LEU A 5 16.03 -12.65 -6.62
C LEU A 5 16.68 -13.60 -5.60
N LYS A 6 16.57 -14.90 -5.86
CA LYS A 6 17.23 -15.97 -5.10
C LYS A 6 18.09 -16.80 -6.06
N ALA A 7 19.18 -17.38 -5.56
CA ALA A 7 20.12 -18.22 -6.32
C ALA A 7 20.56 -17.56 -7.63
N VAL A 8 21.27 -16.43 -7.50
CA VAL A 8 21.57 -15.52 -8.60
C VAL A 8 22.98 -15.73 -9.13
N LYS A 9 23.12 -15.78 -10.46
CA LYS A 9 24.39 -15.64 -11.15
C LYS A 9 24.50 -14.23 -11.72
N LEU A 10 25.26 -13.37 -11.06
CA LEU A 10 25.45 -11.97 -11.46
C LEU A 10 26.67 -11.82 -12.35
N THR A 11 26.49 -11.27 -13.55
CA THR A 11 27.60 -10.92 -14.45
C THR A 11 27.67 -9.40 -14.59
N LEU A 12 28.68 -8.78 -13.98
CA LEU A 12 28.94 -7.36 -14.14
C LEU A 12 29.72 -7.11 -15.44
N LYS A 13 29.50 -5.96 -16.07
CA LYS A 13 30.22 -5.60 -17.30
C LYS A 13 31.72 -5.62 -17.07
N GLY A 14 32.44 -6.41 -17.88
CA GLY A 14 33.90 -6.53 -17.80
C GLY A 14 34.42 -7.29 -16.57
N LYS A 15 33.56 -8.04 -15.87
CA LYS A 15 33.96 -8.88 -14.73
C LYS A 15 33.44 -10.30 -14.91
N ASN A 16 34.08 -11.22 -14.19
CA ASN A 16 33.64 -12.61 -14.16
C ASN A 16 32.28 -12.74 -13.44
N PRO A 17 31.45 -13.74 -13.81
CA PRO A 17 30.22 -14.03 -13.11
C PRO A 17 30.45 -14.40 -11.64
N VAL A 18 29.55 -13.95 -10.76
CA VAL A 18 29.57 -14.22 -9.32
C VAL A 18 28.25 -14.87 -8.91
N ALA A 19 28.31 -15.95 -8.12
CA ALA A 19 27.13 -16.57 -7.52
C ALA A 19 26.76 -15.86 -6.21
N LEU A 20 25.47 -15.62 -5.99
CA LEU A 20 24.91 -14.98 -4.81
C LEU A 20 23.63 -15.72 -4.37
N ASP A 21 23.42 -15.88 -3.07
CA ASP A 21 22.19 -16.52 -2.57
C ASP A 21 20.97 -15.62 -2.74
N HIS A 22 21.14 -14.32 -2.50
CA HIS A 22 20.08 -13.32 -2.56
C HIS A 22 20.57 -12.01 -3.19
N LEU A 23 19.73 -11.39 -4.03
CA LEU A 23 19.98 -10.07 -4.62
C LEU A 23 18.68 -9.26 -4.69
N SER A 24 18.75 -7.98 -4.34
CA SER A 24 17.63 -7.05 -4.50
C SER A 24 18.03 -5.92 -5.44
N VAL A 25 17.21 -5.64 -6.45
CA VAL A 25 17.43 -4.57 -7.42
C VAL A 25 16.31 -3.55 -7.32
N ARG A 26 16.67 -2.28 -7.15
CA ARG A 26 15.71 -1.18 -7.17
C ARG A 26 15.14 -1.03 -8.58
N GLY A 27 13.83 -0.91 -8.69
CA GLY A 27 13.14 -1.01 -9.97
C GLY A 27 13.43 0.09 -10.98
N ASN A 28 13.84 1.27 -10.52
CA ASN A 28 14.21 2.36 -11.41
C ASN A 28 15.51 2.09 -12.18
N ASN A 29 16.32 1.12 -11.73
CA ASN A 29 17.59 0.77 -12.38
C ASN A 29 17.43 -0.40 -13.38
N ILE A 30 16.22 -0.93 -13.55
CA ILE A 30 15.95 -2.10 -14.39
C ILE A 30 15.46 -1.61 -15.76
N ARG A 31 16.11 -2.08 -16.82
CA ARG A 31 15.76 -1.73 -18.21
C ARG A 31 14.90 -2.80 -18.89
N TYR A 32 15.25 -4.06 -18.69
CA TYR A 32 14.61 -5.19 -19.37
C TYR A 32 14.41 -6.36 -18.41
N TYR A 33 13.36 -7.14 -18.66
CA TYR A 33 13.14 -8.46 -18.09
C TYR A 33 13.12 -9.47 -19.23
N ILE A 34 13.79 -10.59 -19.02
CA ILE A 34 13.66 -11.77 -19.88
C ILE A 34 12.78 -12.74 -19.09
N LEU A 35 11.59 -12.99 -19.60
CA LEU A 35 10.60 -13.87 -18.97
C LEU A 35 10.65 -15.25 -19.66
N PRO A 36 10.19 -16.32 -18.99
CA PRO A 36 10.03 -17.61 -19.65
C PRO A 36 9.05 -17.52 -20.83
N ASP A 37 9.40 -18.15 -21.96
CA ASP A 37 8.57 -18.14 -23.17
C ASP A 37 7.18 -18.76 -22.95
N SER A 38 7.07 -19.66 -21.97
CA SER A 38 5.82 -20.34 -21.60
C SER A 38 4.89 -19.48 -20.74
N LEU A 39 5.29 -18.25 -20.37
CA LEU A 39 4.46 -17.38 -19.55
C LEU A 39 3.33 -16.77 -20.40
N ASN A 40 2.08 -17.15 -20.11
CA ASN A 40 0.92 -16.61 -20.82
C ASN A 40 0.54 -15.21 -20.32
N LEU A 41 1.17 -14.19 -20.91
CA LEU A 41 0.98 -12.79 -20.53
C LEU A 41 -0.46 -12.30 -20.73
N GLU A 42 -1.17 -12.74 -21.77
CA GLU A 42 -2.52 -12.25 -22.08
C GLU A 42 -3.50 -12.53 -20.95
N THR A 43 -3.48 -13.74 -20.41
CA THR A 43 -4.33 -14.13 -19.28
C THR A 43 -4.01 -13.34 -18.01
N LEU A 44 -2.73 -13.17 -17.70
CA LEU A 44 -2.27 -12.47 -16.49
C LEU A 44 -2.58 -10.97 -16.53
N LEU A 45 -2.53 -10.35 -17.72
CA LEU A 45 -2.84 -8.93 -17.87
C LEU A 45 -4.34 -8.62 -17.71
N VAL A 46 -5.22 -9.57 -18.05
CA VAL A 46 -6.67 -9.40 -17.91
C VAL A 46 -7.10 -9.50 -16.44
N GLU A 47 -6.52 -10.41 -15.66
CA GLU A 47 -6.85 -10.60 -14.25
C GLU A 47 -6.40 -9.42 -13.35
N ASP A 48 -5.38 -8.67 -13.76
CA ASP A 48 -4.86 -7.49 -13.05
C ASP A 48 -5.69 -6.21 -13.27
N THR A 49 -6.69 -6.23 -14.15
CA THR A 49 -7.72 -5.18 -14.18
C THR A 49 -8.55 -5.29 -12.92
N SER A 50 -8.09 -4.59 -11.89
CA SER A 50 -8.60 -4.68 -10.53
C SER A 50 -10.12 -4.76 -10.53
N ARG A 51 -10.67 -5.83 -9.94
CA ARG A 51 -12.03 -5.78 -9.41
C ARG A 51 -12.06 -4.57 -8.48
N ILE A 52 -12.53 -3.43 -8.98
CA ILE A 52 -12.74 -2.22 -8.20
C ILE A 52 -13.69 -2.66 -7.10
N LYS A 53 -13.15 -3.00 -5.92
CA LYS A 53 -13.97 -3.33 -4.77
C LYS A 53 -14.81 -2.07 -4.54
N PRO A 54 -16.15 -2.12 -4.69
CA PRO A 54 -16.96 -0.94 -4.47
C PRO A 54 -16.66 -0.47 -3.05
N LYS A 55 -16.24 0.80 -2.92
CA LYS A 55 -16.11 1.43 -1.60
C LYS A 55 -17.44 1.16 -0.89
N LYS A 56 -17.39 0.53 0.29
CA LYS A 56 -18.55 0.43 1.18
C LYS A 56 -19.21 1.80 1.23
N PRO A 57 -20.54 1.91 1.03
CA PRO A 57 -21.22 3.18 1.25
C PRO A 57 -20.93 3.58 2.69
N THR A 58 -20.25 4.69 2.88
CA THR A 58 -20.06 5.30 4.19
C THR A 58 -21.44 5.69 4.70
N ALA A 59 -22.05 4.82 5.49
CA ALA A 59 -23.14 5.19 6.37
C ALA A 59 -22.61 6.30 7.28
N GLY A 60 -23.25 7.47 7.24
CA GLY A 60 -22.90 8.61 8.09
C GLY A 60 -22.22 9.76 7.37
N LYS A 61 -22.95 10.44 6.49
CA LYS A 61 -22.68 11.85 6.21
C LYS A 61 -23.90 12.66 6.66
N VAL A 62 -23.76 13.25 7.84
CA VAL A 62 -24.68 14.21 8.45
C VAL A 62 -24.98 15.33 7.43
N PRO A 63 -26.25 15.77 7.24
CA PRO A 63 -26.54 16.90 6.38
C PRO A 63 -25.92 18.19 6.95
N PRO A 64 -25.35 19.08 6.12
CA PRO A 64 -24.89 20.37 6.58
C PRO A 64 -26.09 21.31 6.69
N GLY A 65 -26.59 21.55 7.89
CA GLY A 65 -27.81 22.34 8.02
C GLY A 65 -28.23 22.65 9.45
N GLY A 66 -27.53 23.62 10.05
CA GLY A 66 -28.00 24.57 11.05
C GLY A 66 -29.11 24.17 12.03
N ARG A 67 -28.79 24.22 13.32
CA ARG A 67 -29.39 25.17 14.26
C ARG A 67 -28.75 24.98 15.62
N GLY A 68 -27.97 25.99 15.99
CA GLY A 68 -27.37 26.09 17.30
C GLY A 68 -28.40 25.95 18.41
N ARG A 69 -28.00 25.21 19.44
CA ARG A 69 -28.51 25.35 20.80
C ARG A 69 -27.35 25.05 21.74
N GLY A 70 -26.43 26.00 21.80
CA GLY A 70 -25.51 26.10 22.92
C GLY A 70 -26.32 26.35 24.18
N ARG A 71 -26.53 25.30 24.99
CA ARG A 71 -26.94 25.40 26.40
C ARG A 71 -26.25 24.31 27.21
N GLY A 72 -24.92 24.30 27.19
CA GLY A 72 -24.12 23.64 28.20
C GLY A 72 -24.17 24.44 29.49
N ARG A 73 -25.22 24.28 30.31
CA ARG A 73 -25.19 24.62 31.74
C ARG A 73 -24.94 23.34 32.53
N GLY A 74 -23.74 22.78 32.39
CA GLY A 74 -23.22 21.74 33.26
C GLY A 74 -22.41 22.37 34.39
N ARG A 75 -23.09 22.83 35.46
CA ARG A 75 -22.44 23.08 36.75
C ARG A 75 -22.12 21.72 37.37
N GLY A 76 -20.84 21.38 37.44
CA GLY A 76 -20.39 20.13 38.03
C GLY A 76 -18.88 20.11 38.18
N ARG A 77 -18.32 21.03 38.96
CA ARG A 77 -16.96 20.88 39.50
C ARG A 77 -17.07 20.39 40.93
N GLY A 78 -16.34 19.31 41.17
CA GLY A 78 -16.37 18.47 42.35
C GLY A 78 -16.30 19.25 43.66
N GLY A 79 -17.05 18.72 44.63
CA GLY A 79 -16.98 19.13 46.01
C GLY A 79 -15.56 18.97 46.55
N ARG A 80 -15.09 20.04 47.21
CA ARG A 80 -13.99 19.99 48.15
C ARG A 80 -14.27 21.00 49.26
N GLY A 81 -14.65 20.50 50.42
CA GLY A 81 -14.40 21.15 51.72
C GLY A 81 -15.59 21.84 52.37
N GLY A 82 -15.93 21.39 53.59
CA GLY A 82 -16.39 22.29 54.64
C GLY A 82 -17.56 21.81 55.48
N ARG A 83 -17.22 21.11 56.58
CA ARG A 83 -18.03 20.83 57.79
C ARG A 83 -19.07 19.72 57.71
#